data_AF-T0LQB3-F1
#
_entry.id   AF-T0LQB3-F1
#
_cell.length_a   1.000
_cell.length_b   1.000
_cell.length_c   1.000
_cell.angle_alpha   90.00
_cell.angle_beta   90.00
_cell.angle_gamma   90.00
#
_symmetry.space_group_name_H-M   'P 1'
#
loop_
_entity.id
_entity.type
_entity.pdbx_description
1 polymer ?
#
loop_
_entity_poly.entity_id
_entity_poly.type
_entity_poly.pdbx_seq_one_letter_code
_entity_poly.pdbx_strand_id
1 'polypeptide(L)'
;MGSYLDGDEFNRWITTASSTLKSALNDGESGFYNWACFKAQQASEFSIKAYLRGTGNDSFGHSISMLLQKGNFDTAIINKAKKTG
;
A
#
# COMPACT_ATOMS: atom_id res chain seq x y z
N MET A 1 -19.56 -4.51 -18.76
CA MET A 1 -18.20 -4.07 -18.35
C MET A 1 -17.71 -5.10 -17.33
N GLY A 2 -17.08 -6.18 -17.80
CA GLY A 2 -16.66 -7.26 -16.90
C GLY A 2 -15.46 -6.82 -16.07
N SER A 3 -15.60 -6.81 -14.74
CA SER A 3 -14.46 -6.69 -13.83
C SER A 3 -13.61 -7.95 -14.00
N TYR A 4 -12.57 -7.87 -14.83
CA TYR A 4 -11.57 -8.92 -14.90
C TYR A 4 -10.60 -8.68 -13.75
N LEU A 5 -10.62 -9.55 -12.75
CA LEU A 5 -9.65 -9.51 -11.65
C LEU A 5 -8.27 -9.80 -12.23
N ASP A 6 -7.33 -8.88 -12.05
CA ASP A 6 -5.94 -9.01 -12.50
C ASP A 6 -5.08 -9.59 -11.36
N GLY A 7 -5.15 -10.91 -11.22
CA GLY A 7 -4.40 -11.63 -10.18
C GLY A 7 -2.89 -11.48 -10.31
N ASP A 8 -2.37 -11.31 -11.53
CA ASP A 8 -0.93 -11.19 -11.78
C ASP A 8 -0.41 -9.82 -11.34
N GLU A 9 -1.11 -8.73 -11.67
CA GLU A 9 -0.77 -7.41 -11.14
C GLU A 9 -0.96 -7.36 -9.62
N PHE A 10 -2.01 -7.96 -9.06
CA PHE A 10 -2.15 -8.07 -7.61
C PHE A 10 -0.91 -8.74 -6.98
N ASN A 11 -0.54 -9.92 -7.48
CA ASN A 11 0.57 -10.71 -6.95
C ASN A 11 1.92 -9.98 -7.06
N ARG A 12 2.15 -9.29 -8.18
CA ARG A 12 3.37 -8.49 -8.38
C ARG A 12 3.49 -7.38 -7.34
N TRP A 13 2.42 -6.61 -7.13
CA TRP A 13 2.45 -5.49 -6.20
C TRP A 13 2.45 -5.92 -4.74
N ILE A 14 1.71 -6.98 -4.37
CA ILE A 14 1.69 -7.46 -2.98
C ILE A 14 3.02 -8.13 -2.59
N THR A 15 3.70 -8.79 -3.53
CA THR A 15 5.06 -9.31 -3.32
C THR A 15 6.05 -8.18 -3.08
N THR A 16 5.90 -7.08 -3.83
CA THR A 16 6.72 -5.87 -3.64
C THR A 16 6.47 -5.27 -2.26
N ALA A 17 5.20 -5.09 -1.86
CA ALA A 17 4.83 -4.60 -0.53
C ALA A 17 5.44 -5.44 0.59
N SER A 18 5.33 -6.77 0.49
CA SER A 18 5.86 -7.72 1.47
C SER A 18 7.39 -7.61 1.60
N SER A 19 8.08 -7.50 0.47
CA SER A 19 9.55 -7.33 0.44
C SER A 19 9.98 -5.99 1.04
N THR A 20 9.24 -4.92 0.75
CA THR A 20 9.49 -3.59 1.34
C THR A 20 9.26 -3.59 2.85
N LEU A 21 8.21 -4.25 3.34
CA LEU A 21 7.97 -4.39 4.78
C LEU A 21 9.09 -5.17 5.47
N LYS A 22 9.55 -6.27 4.87
CA LYS A 22 10.70 -7.02 5.40
C LYS A 22 11.95 -6.13 5.49
N SER A 23 12.21 -5.31 4.48
CA SER A 23 13.32 -4.35 4.54
C SER A 23 13.11 -3.26 5.60
N ALA A 24 11.89 -2.79 5.82
CA ALA A 24 11.58 -1.83 6.88
C ALA A 24 11.88 -2.39 8.27
N LEU A 25 11.54 -3.67 8.51
CA LEU A 25 11.83 -4.36 9.76
C LEU A 25 13.34 -4.48 9.99
N ASN A 26 14.09 -4.91 8.97
CA ASN A 26 15.56 -5.01 9.05
C ASN A 26 16.22 -3.64 9.34
N ASP A 27 15.73 -2.56 8.72
CA ASP A 27 16.22 -1.22 8.99
C ASP A 27 15.94 -0.80 10.44
N GLY A 28 14.77 -1.16 10.98
CA GLY A 28 14.41 -0.92 12.38
C GLY A 28 15.33 -1.66 13.35
N GLU A 29 15.62 -2.94 13.08
CA GLU A 29 16.56 -3.74 13.86
C GLU A 29 18.00 -3.20 13.78
N SER A 30 18.36 -2.61 12.64
CA SER A 30 19.69 -2.00 12.40
C SER A 30 19.81 -0.57 12.93
N GLY A 31 18.77 -0.01 13.56
CA GLY A 31 18.75 1.34 14.11
C GLY A 31 18.51 2.47 13.09
N PHE A 32 18.19 2.15 11.84
CA PHE A 32 17.87 3.10 10.77
C PHE A 32 16.38 3.46 10.78
N TYR A 33 15.88 4.01 11.89
CA TYR A 33 14.45 4.21 12.13
C TYR A 33 13.74 5.11 11.12
N ASN A 34 14.42 6.14 10.59
CA ASN A 34 13.87 7.00 9.55
C ASN A 34 13.58 6.22 8.26
N TRP A 35 14.50 5.34 7.86
CA TRP A 35 14.35 4.46 6.70
C TRP A 35 13.30 3.38 6.94
N ALA A 36 13.24 2.82 8.15
CA ALA A 36 12.19 1.91 8.56
C ALA A 36 10.79 2.53 8.40
N CYS A 37 10.58 3.75 8.92
CA CYS A 37 9.30 4.46 8.79
C CYS A 37 8.94 4.76 7.32
N PHE A 38 9.90 5.25 6.54
CA PHE A 38 9.69 5.52 5.11
C PHE A 38 9.27 4.25 4.36
N LYS A 39 10.01 3.13 4.55
CA LYS A 39 9.69 1.86 3.90
C LYS A 39 8.37 1.26 4.39
N ALA A 40 8.00 1.45 5.65
CA ALA A 40 6.69 1.01 6.16
C ALA A 40 5.54 1.77 5.48
N GLN A 41 5.69 3.08 5.22
CA GLN A 41 4.71 3.86 4.46
C GLN A 41 4.63 3.36 3.00
N GLN A 42 5.77 3.13 2.35
CA GLN A 42 5.82 2.60 0.98
C GLN A 42 5.17 1.20 0.87
N ALA A 43 5.42 0.30 1.83
CA ALA A 43 4.80 -1.02 1.87
C ALA A 43 3.26 -0.93 1.96
N SER A 44 2.76 0.04 2.73
CA SER A 44 1.32 0.32 2.83
C SER A 44 0.76 0.84 1.50
N GLU A 45 1.44 1.77 0.85
CA GLU A 45 1.06 2.29 -0.48
C GLU A 45 0.98 1.16 -1.53
N PHE A 46 2.00 0.29 -1.57
CA PHE A 46 2.04 -0.84 -2.51
C PHE A 46 0.93 -1.86 -2.27
N SER A 47 0.58 -2.13 -1.01
CA SER A 47 -0.50 -3.05 -0.67
C SER A 47 -1.85 -2.56 -1.19
N ILE A 48 -2.13 -1.26 -1.06
CA ILE A 48 -3.38 -0.68 -1.56
C ILE A 48 -3.37 -0.62 -3.09
N LYS A 49 -2.23 -0.31 -3.71
CA LYS A 49 -2.09 -0.36 -5.18
C LYS A 49 -2.30 -1.76 -5.72
N ALA A 50 -1.83 -2.81 -5.03
CA ALA A 50 -2.10 -4.20 -5.39
C ALA A 50 -3.60 -4.46 -5.45
N TYR A 51 -4.33 -4.08 -4.41
CA TYR A 51 -5.79 -4.22 -4.36
C TYR A 51 -6.49 -3.47 -5.51
N LEU A 52 -6.15 -2.19 -5.72
CA LEU A 52 -6.76 -1.37 -6.76
C LEU A 52 -6.53 -1.96 -8.15
N ARG A 53 -5.28 -2.32 -8.46
CA ARG A 53 -4.92 -2.92 -9.75
C ARG A 53 -5.57 -4.29 -9.94
N GLY A 54 -5.53 -5.13 -8.92
CA GLY A 54 -6.15 -6.46 -8.96
C GLY A 54 -7.67 -6.43 -9.14
N THR A 55 -8.34 -5.36 -8.68
CA THR A 55 -9.79 -5.16 -8.84
C THR A 55 -10.17 -4.37 -10.09
N GLY A 56 -9.19 -3.97 -10.92
CA GLY A 56 -9.41 -3.17 -12.13
C GLY A 56 -9.71 -1.69 -11.87
N ASN A 57 -9.39 -1.19 -10.67
CA ASN A 57 -9.52 0.21 -10.29
C ASN A 57 -8.23 1.01 -10.56
N ASP A 58 -8.39 2.32 -10.78
CA ASP A 58 -7.25 3.22 -10.94
C ASP A 58 -6.41 3.33 -9.66
N SER A 59 -5.08 3.27 -9.82
CA SER A 59 -4.07 3.30 -8.75
C SER A 59 -3.17 4.54 -8.77
N PHE A 60 -3.50 5.58 -9.57
CA PHE A 60 -2.69 6.80 -9.62
C PHE A 60 -2.72 7.58 -8.29
N GLY A 61 -1.55 8.04 -7.87
CA GLY A 61 -1.30 8.83 -6.65
C GLY A 61 -0.37 8.16 -5.64
N HIS A 62 0.06 8.94 -4.65
CA HIS A 62 0.94 8.50 -3.54
C HIS A 62 0.29 8.66 -2.16
N SER A 63 -0.84 9.36 -2.05
CA SER A 63 -1.54 9.50 -0.78
C SER A 63 -2.30 8.21 -0.45
N ILE A 64 -1.88 7.51 0.62
CA ILE A 64 -2.55 6.32 1.16
C ILE A 64 -4.04 6.59 1.40
N SER A 65 -4.37 7.73 2.02
CA SER A 65 -5.77 8.08 2.30
C SER A 65 -6.62 8.24 1.03
N MET A 66 -6.04 8.78 -0.05
CA MET A 66 -6.71 8.91 -1.35
C MET A 66 -6.87 7.55 -2.04
N LEU A 67 -5.86 6.69 -1.98
CA LEU A 67 -5.92 5.33 -2.55
C LEU A 67 -6.97 4.47 -1.83
N LEU A 68 -7.07 4.58 -0.50
CA LEU A 68 -8.11 3.91 0.29
C LEU A 68 -9.51 4.40 -0.08
N GLN A 69 -9.68 5.71 -0.32
CA GLN A 69 -10.95 6.25 -0.81
C GLN A 69 -11.32 5.68 -2.19
N LYS A 70 -10.36 5.58 -3.13
CA LYS A 70 -10.60 4.97 -4.45
C LYS A 70 -11.02 3.51 -4.36
N GLY A 71 -10.51 2.77 -3.37
CA GLY A 71 -10.86 1.37 -3.14
C GLY A 71 -12.16 1.15 -2.36
N ASN A 72 -12.91 2.21 -2.02
CA ASN A 72 -14.09 2.17 -1.17
C ASN A 72 -13.85 1.47 0.18
N PHE A 73 -12.66 1.64 0.76
CA PHE A 73 -12.35 1.11 2.09
C PHE A 73 -13.14 1.85 3.19
N ASP A 74 -13.28 1.21 4.34
CA ASP A 74 -13.93 1.78 5.52
C ASP A 74 -13.35 3.15 5.90
N THR A 75 -14.22 4.11 6.19
CA THR A 75 -13.87 5.48 6.58
C THR A 75 -12.99 5.53 7.84
N ALA A 76 -13.12 4.56 8.75
CA ALA A 76 -12.25 4.41 9.91
C ALA A 76 -10.78 4.18 9.50
N ILE A 77 -10.54 3.39 8.45
CA ILE A 77 -9.18 3.11 7.93
C ILE A 77 -8.63 4.34 7.21
N ILE A 78 -9.47 4.99 6.39
CA ILE A 78 -9.11 6.24 5.70
C ILE A 78 -8.69 7.32 6.70
N ASN A 79 -9.42 7.47 7.81
CA ASN A 79 -9.11 8.46 8.83
C ASN A 79 -7.83 8.16 9.60
N LYS A 80 -7.46 6.89 9.79
CA LYS A 80 -6.15 6.52 10.34
C LYS A 80 -5.02 6.95 9.42
N ALA A 81 -5.17 6.79 8.10
CA ALA A 81 -4.14 7.19 7.12
C ALA A 81 -3.94 8.72 7.02
N LYS A 82 -4.94 9.53 7.40
CA LYS A 82 -4.85 11.01 7.41
C LYS A 82 -4.13 11.57 8.63
N LYS A 83 -4.06 10.82 9.74
CA LYS A 83 -3.48 11.30 11.00
C LYS A 83 -1.96 11.30 11.04
N THR A 84 -1.29 10.75 10.03
CA THR A 84 0.16 10.55 10.00
C THR A 84 0.92 11.61 9.20
N GLY A 85 0.25 12.69 8.78
CA GLY A 85 0.85 13.84 8.08
C GLY A 85 0.91 15.08 8.94
#